data_AF-A0A1B7NK68-F1
#
_entry.id   AF-A0A1B7NK68-F1
#
_cell.length_a   1.000
_cell.length_b   1.000
_cell.length_c   1.000
_cell.angle_alpha   90.00
_cell.angle_beta   90.00
_cell.angle_gamma   90.00
#
_symmetry.space_group_name_H-M   'P 1'
#
loop_
_entity.id
_entity.type
_entity.pdbx_description
1 polymer ?
#
loop_
_entity_poly.entity_id
_entity_poly.type
_entity_poly.pdbx_seq_one_letter_code
_entity_poly.pdbx_strand_id
1 'polypeptide(L)'
;MQNRNEIMIIQDITQLTVPSAENLVIYSDEHLKILIESVSEGWDNAIPVTKPHPQSDYSVGFRREAFTDGQLQRLQPFVSDLINTFYFMMTFYMYFPFLTCEVKCGAAALDIADRQNAHSTTITVRATVELFKLIVVEKDAHQTRKNDGKRGYRDEKRVNM
;
A
#
# COMPACT_ATOMS: atom_id res chain seq x y z
N MET A 1 -6.06 -30.87 -2.29
CA MET A 1 -4.89 -31.14 -3.14
C MET A 1 -3.80 -31.76 -2.29
N GLN A 2 -3.80 -33.08 -2.15
CA GLN A 2 -2.76 -33.79 -1.40
C GLN A 2 -1.53 -33.99 -2.31
N ASN A 3 -0.33 -33.67 -1.82
CA ASN A 3 0.98 -33.88 -2.47
C ASN A 3 1.36 -33.03 -3.70
N ARG A 4 0.85 -31.79 -3.84
CA ARG A 4 1.49 -30.82 -4.76
C ARG A 4 2.38 -29.87 -3.94
N ASN A 5 3.59 -29.61 -4.41
CA ASN A 5 4.46 -28.63 -3.75
C ASN A 5 3.86 -27.21 -3.90
N GLU A 6 4.22 -26.29 -3.00
CA GLU A 6 3.67 -24.92 -2.97
C GLU A 6 3.93 -24.18 -4.29
N ILE A 7 5.11 -24.37 -4.88
CA ILE A 7 5.52 -23.78 -6.15
C ILE A 7 4.57 -24.16 -7.29
N MET A 8 4.18 -25.44 -7.40
CA MET A 8 3.24 -25.92 -8.40
C MET A 8 1.85 -25.32 -8.21
N ILE A 9 1.41 -25.12 -6.96
CA ILE A 9 0.12 -24.49 -6.70
C ILE A 9 0.16 -23.03 -7.14
N ILE A 10 1.26 -22.31 -6.83
CA ILE A 10 1.46 -20.92 -7.28
C ILE A 10 1.45 -20.83 -8.80
N GLN A 11 2.15 -21.73 -9.50
CA GLN A 11 2.26 -21.69 -10.96
C GLN A 11 0.97 -22.13 -11.68
N ASP A 12 0.38 -23.25 -11.26
CA ASP A 12 -0.70 -23.89 -12.02
C ASP A 12 -2.09 -23.37 -11.63
N ILE A 13 -2.27 -22.91 -10.39
CA ILE A 13 -3.60 -22.66 -9.82
C ILE A 13 -3.80 -21.19 -9.47
N THR A 14 -2.82 -20.53 -8.85
CA THR A 14 -3.00 -19.12 -8.43
C THR A 14 -3.41 -18.24 -9.61
N GLN A 15 -2.79 -18.40 -10.78
CA GLN A 15 -3.11 -17.63 -11.98
C GLN A 15 -4.51 -17.91 -12.56
N LEU A 16 -5.15 -19.03 -12.20
CA LEU A 16 -6.53 -19.32 -12.59
C LEU A 16 -7.54 -18.61 -11.67
N THR A 17 -7.18 -18.39 -10.41
CA THR A 17 -8.03 -17.72 -9.41
C THR A 17 -7.78 -16.23 -9.32
N VAL A 18 -6.53 -15.84 -9.53
CA VAL A 18 -5.99 -14.49 -9.40
C VAL A 18 -5.12 -14.27 -10.63
N PRO A 19 -5.71 -13.85 -11.76
CA PRO A 19 -4.96 -13.63 -12.99
C PRO A 19 -3.91 -12.53 -12.81
N SER A 20 -2.77 -12.71 -13.46
CA SER A 20 -1.72 -11.69 -13.55
C SER A 20 -2.25 -10.43 -14.22
N ALA A 21 -2.27 -9.32 -13.48
CA ALA A 21 -2.54 -7.99 -13.98
C ALA A 21 -1.56 -7.59 -15.09
N GLU A 22 -0.27 -7.94 -14.96
CA GLU A 22 0.75 -7.64 -15.97
C GLU A 22 0.52 -8.41 -17.27
N ASN A 23 0.11 -9.69 -17.18
CA ASN A 23 -0.27 -10.45 -18.37
C ASN A 23 -1.57 -9.91 -18.98
N LEU A 24 -2.56 -9.52 -18.18
CA LEU A 24 -3.82 -8.95 -18.69
C LEU A 24 -3.60 -7.64 -19.46
N VAL A 25 -2.61 -6.82 -19.09
CA VAL A 25 -2.21 -5.63 -19.87
C VAL A 25 -1.80 -6.00 -21.30
N ILE A 26 -1.08 -7.12 -21.49
CA ILE A 26 -0.66 -7.60 -22.82
C ILE A 26 -1.89 -7.92 -23.69
N TYR A 27 -2.97 -8.40 -23.06
CA TYR A 27 -4.23 -8.75 -23.71
C TYR A 27 -5.19 -7.56 -23.90
N SER A 28 -4.65 -6.33 -23.92
CA SER A 28 -5.35 -5.06 -24.19
C SER A 28 -6.08 -4.44 -23.00
N ASP A 29 -5.78 -4.86 -21.77
CA ASP A 29 -6.38 -4.25 -20.59
C ASP A 29 -5.58 -3.05 -20.07
N GLU A 30 -5.63 -1.94 -20.81
CA GLU A 30 -4.74 -0.79 -20.59
C GLU A 30 -4.86 -0.16 -19.19
N HIS A 31 -6.02 -0.25 -18.55
CA HIS A 31 -6.22 0.33 -17.23
C HIS A 31 -5.41 -0.36 -16.13
N LEU A 32 -4.93 -1.59 -16.37
CA LEU A 32 -4.07 -2.34 -15.46
C LEU A 32 -2.59 -1.96 -15.57
N LYS A 33 -2.19 -1.11 -16.54
CA LYS A 33 -0.79 -0.66 -16.71
C LYS A 33 -0.21 0.03 -15.47
N ILE A 34 -1.07 0.61 -14.64
CA ILE A 34 -0.70 1.25 -13.37
C ILE A 34 -0.35 0.25 -12.27
N LEU A 35 -0.64 -1.04 -12.47
CA LEU A 35 -0.43 -2.11 -11.50
C LEU A 35 0.88 -2.83 -11.75
N ILE A 36 1.45 -3.34 -10.66
CA ILE A 36 2.66 -4.18 -10.66
C ILE A 36 2.48 -5.35 -9.72
N GLU A 37 3.08 -6.48 -10.09
CA GLU A 37 3.09 -7.69 -9.29
C GLU A 37 4.41 -7.84 -8.56
N SER A 38 4.39 -8.54 -7.44
CA SER A 38 5.59 -9.04 -6.78
C SER A 38 5.33 -10.47 -6.35
N VAL A 39 6.29 -11.34 -6.62
CA VAL A 39 6.21 -12.78 -6.40
C VAL A 39 7.28 -13.17 -5.41
N SER A 40 6.88 -13.55 -4.20
CA SER A 40 7.79 -14.05 -3.17
C SER A 40 8.96 -13.09 -2.86
N GLU A 41 8.74 -11.78 -2.89
CA GLU A 41 9.74 -10.80 -2.45
C GLU A 41 9.42 -10.23 -1.08
N GLY A 42 10.47 -9.98 -0.30
CA GLY A 42 10.36 -9.38 1.02
C GLY A 42 9.92 -7.92 0.95
N TRP A 43 9.04 -7.53 1.86
CA TRP A 43 8.58 -6.15 1.99
C TRP A 43 9.56 -5.30 2.81
N ASP A 44 10.79 -5.18 2.32
CA ASP A 44 11.90 -4.57 3.05
C ASP A 44 11.74 -3.05 3.25
N ASN A 45 10.95 -2.41 2.39
CA ASN A 45 10.64 -0.99 2.52
C ASN A 45 9.43 -0.75 3.43
N ALA A 46 8.70 -1.80 3.83
CA ALA A 46 7.56 -1.64 4.71
C ALA A 46 8.00 -1.44 6.16
N ILE A 47 7.29 -0.58 6.89
CA ILE A 47 7.40 -0.58 8.36
C ILE A 47 6.80 -1.91 8.87
N PRO A 48 7.53 -2.76 9.60
CA PRO A 48 6.97 -4.02 10.10
C PRO A 48 5.86 -3.77 11.12
N VAL A 49 4.89 -4.68 11.20
CA VAL A 49 4.00 -4.80 12.38
C VAL A 49 4.62 -5.80 13.36
N THR A 50 5.08 -6.94 12.85
CA THR A 50 5.92 -7.90 13.56
C THR A 50 7.10 -8.32 12.67
N LYS A 51 8.04 -9.09 13.22
CA LYS A 51 9.13 -9.71 12.44
C LYS A 51 8.83 -11.19 12.19
N PRO A 52 9.28 -11.77 11.05
CA PRO A 52 9.98 -11.12 9.93
C PRO A 52 9.06 -10.21 9.10
N HIS A 53 9.62 -9.43 8.16
CA HIS A 53 8.80 -8.71 7.18
C HIS A 53 7.94 -9.71 6.39
N PRO A 54 6.74 -9.31 5.94
CA PRO A 54 5.98 -10.12 5.01
C PRO A 54 6.75 -10.40 3.73
N GLN A 55 6.48 -11.57 3.15
CA GLN A 55 7.01 -12.01 1.87
C GLN A 55 5.90 -12.85 1.22
N SER A 56 4.93 -12.17 0.61
CA SER A 56 3.78 -12.86 0.04
C SER A 56 4.14 -13.60 -1.24
N ASP A 57 3.62 -14.82 -1.38
CA ASP A 57 3.84 -15.66 -2.56
C ASP A 57 3.39 -14.95 -3.85
N TYR A 58 2.33 -14.13 -3.76
CA TYR A 58 1.93 -13.21 -4.81
C TYR A 58 1.32 -11.95 -4.20
N SER A 59 1.58 -10.79 -4.79
CA SER A 59 0.95 -9.53 -4.39
C SER A 59 0.81 -8.59 -5.56
N VAL A 60 -0.21 -7.71 -5.49
CA VAL A 60 -0.46 -6.68 -6.48
C VAL A 60 -0.62 -5.34 -5.78
N GLY A 61 0.08 -4.35 -6.32
CA GLY A 61 -0.04 -2.96 -5.92
C GLY A 61 0.09 -2.04 -7.11
N PHE A 62 0.26 -0.75 -6.82
CA PHE A 62 0.48 0.28 -7.80
C PHE A 62 1.97 0.47 -8.09
N ARG A 63 2.28 0.72 -9.36
CA ARG A 63 3.58 1.24 -9.76
C ARG A 63 3.79 2.65 -9.21
N ARG A 64 5.04 3.10 -9.19
CA ARG A 64 5.34 4.52 -8.94
C ARG A 64 4.63 5.43 -9.95
N GLU A 65 4.60 5.02 -11.22
CA GLU A 65 4.02 5.77 -12.34
C GLU A 65 2.50 5.89 -12.26
N ALA A 66 1.84 5.15 -11.36
CA ALA A 66 0.42 5.35 -11.05
C ALA A 66 0.16 6.70 -10.36
N PHE A 67 1.20 7.35 -9.84
CA PHE A 67 1.12 8.60 -9.10
C PHE A 67 1.85 9.73 -9.83
N THR A 68 1.24 10.90 -9.84
CA THR A 68 1.90 12.13 -10.27
C THR A 68 2.99 12.54 -9.28
N ASP A 69 3.98 13.32 -9.73
CA ASP A 69 5.03 13.85 -8.84
C ASP A 69 4.44 14.66 -7.67
N GLY A 70 3.36 15.40 -7.90
CA GLY A 70 2.65 16.13 -6.85
C GLY A 70 1.99 15.20 -5.81
N GLN A 71 1.47 14.04 -6.23
CA GLN A 71 0.95 13.02 -5.30
C GLN A 71 2.09 12.36 -4.53
N LEU A 72 3.21 12.00 -5.18
CA LEU A 72 4.37 11.44 -4.49
C LEU A 72 5.01 12.43 -3.50
N GLN A 73 5.09 13.71 -3.86
CA GLN A 73 5.57 14.76 -2.96
C GLN A 73 4.65 14.89 -1.74
N ARG A 74 3.34 14.80 -1.94
CA ARG A 74 2.39 14.77 -0.82
C ARG A 74 2.56 13.54 0.05
N LEU A 75 3.08 12.43 -0.45
CA LEU A 75 3.38 11.24 0.36
C LEU A 75 4.72 11.32 1.11
N GLN A 76 5.60 12.30 0.84
CA GLN A 76 6.90 12.39 1.54
C GLN A 76 6.81 12.55 3.07
N PRO A 77 5.84 13.28 3.65
CA PRO A 77 5.66 13.30 5.09
C PRO A 77 5.22 11.94 5.70
N PHE A 78 4.91 10.95 4.86
CA PHE A 78 4.35 9.63 5.22
C PHE A 78 5.45 8.54 5.21
N VAL A 79 6.71 8.96 5.35
CA VAL A 79 7.89 8.11 5.46
C VAL A 79 8.19 7.91 6.96
N SER A 80 8.72 6.75 7.34
CA SER A 80 9.18 6.55 8.71
C SER A 80 10.44 7.38 8.98
N ASP A 81 10.71 7.71 10.24
CA ASP A 81 12.01 8.23 10.66
C ASP A 81 13.14 7.18 10.51
N LEU A 82 12.76 5.92 10.31
CA LEU A 82 13.66 4.80 10.03
C LEU A 82 14.10 4.81 8.55
N ILE A 83 15.42 4.73 8.35
CA ILE A 83 16.07 4.74 7.02
C ILE A 83 15.41 3.70 6.10
N ASN A 84 14.99 4.14 4.92
CA ASN A 84 14.43 3.32 3.84
C ASN A 84 13.12 2.58 4.17
N THR A 85 12.35 3.01 5.18
CA THR A 85 11.03 2.41 5.48
C THR A 85 9.88 3.39 5.33
N PHE A 86 8.78 2.88 4.79
CA PHE A 86 7.66 3.65 4.27
C PHE A 86 6.36 2.98 4.70
N TYR A 87 5.32 3.79 4.96
CA TYR A 87 3.99 3.23 5.23
C TYR A 87 3.34 2.66 3.97
N PHE A 88 3.64 3.24 2.81
CA PHE A 88 2.92 3.01 1.56
C PHE A 88 3.73 2.25 0.50
N MET A 89 5.01 1.97 0.74
CA MET A 89 5.91 1.34 -0.24
C MET A 89 6.49 0.06 0.34
N MET A 90 6.19 -1.08 -0.27
CA MET A 90 6.55 -2.40 0.28
C MET A 90 7.87 -2.93 -0.27
N THR A 91 8.02 -2.86 -1.59
CA THR A 91 9.28 -3.04 -2.31
C THR A 91 9.73 -1.70 -2.87
N PHE A 92 10.88 -1.61 -3.55
CA PHE A 92 11.33 -0.34 -4.14
C PHE A 92 10.43 0.16 -5.30
N TYR A 93 9.51 -0.67 -5.78
CA TYR A 93 8.68 -0.39 -6.94
C TYR A 93 7.17 -0.55 -6.71
N MET A 94 6.75 -1.15 -5.59
CA MET A 94 5.34 -1.42 -5.30
C MET A 94 4.80 -0.50 -4.20
N TYR A 95 3.78 0.26 -4.55
CA TYR A 95 3.09 1.23 -3.71
C TYR A 95 1.66 0.76 -3.43
N PHE A 96 1.18 0.94 -2.20
CA PHE A 96 -0.18 0.57 -1.76
C PHE A 96 -0.63 -0.77 -2.35
N PRO A 97 0.00 -1.90 -1.96
CA PRO A 97 -0.55 -3.21 -2.29
C PRO A 97 -2.02 -3.23 -1.88
N PHE A 98 -2.86 -3.93 -2.62
CA PHE A 98 -4.26 -4.13 -2.26
C PHE A 98 -4.68 -5.59 -2.34
N LEU A 99 -3.79 -6.44 -2.85
CA LEU A 99 -3.98 -7.87 -2.96
C LEU A 99 -2.70 -8.57 -2.52
N THR A 100 -2.85 -9.55 -1.64
CA THR A 100 -1.79 -10.45 -1.18
C THR A 100 -2.34 -11.86 -1.17
N CYS A 101 -1.52 -12.81 -1.61
CA CYS A 101 -1.87 -14.22 -1.63
C CYS A 101 -0.72 -15.03 -1.04
N GLU A 102 -1.08 -15.92 -0.14
CA GLU A 102 -0.21 -16.91 0.47
C GLU A 102 -0.72 -18.29 0.08
N VAL A 103 0.20 -19.12 -0.38
CA VAL A 103 -0.03 -20.51 -0.73
C VAL A 103 0.80 -21.35 0.21
N LYS A 104 0.14 -22.29 0.88
CA LYS A 104 0.79 -23.26 1.75
C LYS A 104 0.29 -24.66 1.44
N CYS A 105 1.11 -25.66 1.71
CA CYS A 105 0.73 -27.06 1.56
C CYS A 105 0.93 -27.86 2.87
N GLY A 106 0.05 -28.83 3.12
CA GLY A 106 0.10 -29.70 4.30
C GLY A 106 -1.07 -29.52 5.27
N ALA A 107 -1.02 -30.23 6.40
CA ALA A 107 -2.15 -30.34 7.33
C ALA A 107 -2.56 -29.03 7.99
N ALA A 108 -1.60 -28.12 8.25
CA ALA A 108 -1.83 -26.81 8.86
C ALA A 108 -1.72 -25.65 7.85
N ALA A 109 -1.76 -25.95 6.55
CA ALA A 109 -1.49 -24.99 5.49
C ALA A 109 -2.42 -23.77 5.53
N LEU A 110 -3.72 -24.00 5.67
CA LEU A 110 -4.72 -22.93 5.65
C LEU A 110 -4.49 -21.95 6.82
N ASP A 111 -4.33 -22.46 8.04
CA ASP A 111 -4.11 -21.60 9.20
C ASP A 111 -2.82 -20.77 9.10
N ILE A 112 -1.77 -21.32 8.47
CA ILE A 112 -0.50 -20.60 8.24
C ILE A 112 -0.70 -19.51 7.19
N ALA A 113 -1.31 -19.85 6.05
CA ALA A 113 -1.61 -18.91 4.98
C ALA A 113 -2.49 -17.76 5.47
N ASP A 114 -3.53 -18.05 6.26
CA ASP A 114 -4.42 -17.03 6.85
C ASP A 114 -3.68 -16.08 7.77
N ARG A 115 -2.78 -16.60 8.63
CA ARG A 115 -1.96 -15.77 9.52
C ARG A 115 -1.01 -14.85 8.75
N GLN A 116 -0.40 -15.35 7.68
CA GLN A 116 0.51 -14.56 6.85
C GLN A 116 -0.25 -13.51 6.02
N ASN A 117 -1.37 -13.89 5.39
CA ASN A 117 -2.26 -12.94 4.71
C ASN A 117 -2.77 -11.86 5.67
N ALA A 118 -3.14 -12.22 6.90
CA ALA A 118 -3.56 -11.25 7.92
C ALA A 118 -2.43 -10.28 8.27
N HIS A 119 -1.19 -10.76 8.36
CA HIS A 119 -0.02 -9.90 8.61
C HIS A 119 0.21 -8.91 7.46
N SER A 120 0.27 -9.39 6.21
CA SER A 120 0.46 -8.54 5.02
C SER A 120 -0.69 -7.54 4.82
N THR A 121 -1.93 -7.99 5.03
CA THR A 121 -3.13 -7.14 4.94
C THR A 121 -3.14 -6.07 6.02
N THR A 122 -2.68 -6.37 7.24
CA THR A 122 -2.61 -5.38 8.31
C THR A 122 -1.66 -4.23 7.96
N ILE A 123 -0.49 -4.55 7.40
CA ILE A 123 0.48 -3.54 6.93
C ILE A 123 -0.13 -2.69 5.82
N THR A 124 -0.81 -3.33 4.88
CA THR A 124 -1.52 -2.69 3.76
C THR A 124 -2.60 -1.72 4.23
N VAL A 125 -3.51 -2.18 5.10
CA VAL A 125 -4.60 -1.35 5.63
C VAL A 125 -4.06 -0.19 6.46
N ARG A 126 -2.98 -0.38 7.21
CA ARG A 126 -2.32 0.70 7.95
C ARG A 126 -1.87 1.82 7.00
N ALA A 127 -1.32 1.50 5.83
CA ALA A 127 -0.95 2.50 4.83
C ALA A 127 -2.13 3.41 4.45
N THR A 128 -3.30 2.80 4.20
CA THR A 128 -4.53 3.52 3.87
C THR A 128 -5.04 4.36 5.04
N VAL A 129 -5.02 3.82 6.27
CA VAL A 129 -5.46 4.54 7.47
C VAL A 129 -4.58 5.76 7.73
N GLU A 130 -3.25 5.62 7.65
CA GLU A 130 -2.34 6.76 7.80
C GLU A 130 -2.55 7.80 6.69
N LEU A 131 -2.84 7.35 5.46
CA LEU A 131 -3.22 8.25 4.37
C LEU A 131 -4.43 9.12 4.72
N PHE A 132 -5.49 8.51 5.24
CA PHE A 132 -6.71 9.23 5.62
C PHE A 132 -6.50 10.18 6.81
N LYS A 133 -5.73 9.78 7.83
CA LYS A 133 -5.44 10.65 8.98
C LYS A 133 -4.78 11.96 8.54
N LEU A 134 -3.85 11.90 7.59
CA LEU A 134 -3.16 13.08 7.10
C LEU A 134 -4.06 14.00 6.29
N ILE A 135 -4.99 13.45 5.49
CA ILE A 135 -6.02 14.26 4.81
C ILE A 135 -6.88 15.02 5.83
N VAL A 136 -7.22 14.40 6.96
CA VAL A 136 -7.99 15.06 8.03
C VAL A 136 -7.16 16.20 8.64
N VAL A 137 -5.89 15.95 8.98
CA VAL A 137 -4.98 16.97 9.52
C VAL A 137 -4.78 18.15 8.56
N GLU A 138 -4.58 17.90 7.27
CA GLU A 138 -4.45 18.96 6.26
C GLU A 138 -5.70 19.84 6.19
N LYS A 139 -6.89 19.24 6.20
CA LYS A 139 -8.16 19.99 6.17
C LYS A 139 -8.32 20.89 7.39
N ASP A 140 -7.99 20.40 8.58
CA ASP A 140 -8.07 21.17 9.82
C ASP A 140 -7.08 22.34 9.82
N ALA A 141 -5.85 22.11 9.35
CA ALA A 141 -4.85 23.16 9.19
C ALA A 141 -5.28 24.24 8.18
N HIS A 142 -5.86 23.84 7.04
CA HIS A 142 -6.39 24.77 6.05
C HIS A 142 -7.56 25.59 6.58
N GLN A 143 -8.46 25.00 7.36
CA GLN A 143 -9.58 25.71 7.97
C GLN A 143 -9.11 26.73 9.02
N THR A 144 -8.12 26.35 9.83
CA THR A 144 -7.53 27.22 10.85
C THR A 144 -6.86 28.45 10.22
N ARG A 145 -6.02 28.26 9.19
CA ARG A 145 -5.38 29.36 8.45
C ARG A 145 -6.40 30.33 7.83
N LYS A 146 -7.51 29.83 7.29
CA LYS A 146 -8.60 30.67 6.76
C LYS A 146 -9.29 31.48 7.86
N ASN A 147 -9.45 30.91 9.05
CA ASN A 147 -10.07 31.59 10.18
C ASN A 147 -9.17 32.67 10.77
N ASP A 148 -7.86 32.43 10.86
CA ASP A 148 -6.88 33.40 11.34
C ASP A 148 -6.73 34.60 10.39
N GLY A 149 -6.69 34.35 9.08
CA GLY A 149 -6.68 35.43 8.07
C GLY A 149 -7.94 36.30 8.12
N LYS A 150 -9.11 35.71 8.45
CA LYS A 150 -10.37 36.46 8.64
C LYS A 150 -10.40 37.26 9.95
N ARG A 151 -9.75 36.77 11.03
CA ARG A 151 -9.59 37.52 12.28
C ARG A 151 -8.66 38.72 12.09
N GLY A 152 -7.47 38.51 11.51
CA GLY A 152 -6.51 39.57 11.26
C GLY A 152 -7.11 40.74 10.45
N TYR A 153 -7.85 40.43 9.38
CA TYR A 153 -8.54 41.45 8.59
C TYR A 153 -9.65 42.20 9.37
N ARG A 154 -10.32 41.51 10.31
CA ARG A 154 -11.39 42.11 11.11
C ARG A 154 -10.84 42.99 12.23
N ASP A 155 -9.69 42.63 12.78
CA ASP A 155 -8.98 43.40 13.79
C ASP A 155 -8.30 44.64 13.18
N GLU A 156 -7.68 44.54 11.99
CA GLU A 156 -7.16 45.70 11.24
C GLU A 156 -8.25 46.74 10.93
N LYS A 157 -9.49 46.31 10.62
CA LYS A 157 -10.61 47.23 10.42
C LYS A 157 -11.12 47.90 11.69
N ARG A 158 -10.90 47.31 12.86
CA ARG A 158 -11.29 47.89 14.17
C ARG A 158 -10.27 48.89 14.69
N VAL A 159 -9.00 48.75 14.33
CA VAL A 159 -7.93 49.68 14.76
C VAL A 159 -7.90 50.95 13.92
N ASN A 160 -8.41 50.90 12.68
CA ASN A 160 -8.41 52.02 11.73
C ASN A 160 -9.73 52.83 11.69
N MET A 161 -10.57 52.72 12.72
CA MET A 161 -11.83 53.47 12.87
C MET A 161 -11.86 54.18 14.22
#